data_AF-A0A510I5B1-F1
#
_entry.id   AF-A0A510I5B1-F1
#
_cell.length_a   1.000
_cell.length_b   1.000
_cell.length_c   1.000
_cell.angle_alpha   90.00
_cell.angle_beta   90.00
_cell.angle_gamma   90.00
#
_symmetry.space_group_name_H-M   'P 1'
#
loop_
_entity.id
_entity.type
_entity.pdbx_description
1 polymer ?
#
loop_
_entity_poly.entity_id
_entity_poly.type
_entity_poly.pdbx_seq_one_letter_code
_entity_poly.pdbx_strand_id
1 'polypeptide(L)'
;MADGLQVGSWLQMSITFAYIGLLLSVVMAFIRLVLGPTLADRVIALDLISFVTVGFIAVYTLDSGQQSLLDIAITLGLVAFLGTIAFARLIFKRKGEV
;
A
#
# COMPACT_ATOMS: atom_id res chain seq x y z
N MET A 1 -9.32 11.20 37.29
CA MET A 1 -9.77 9.84 36.91
C MET A 1 -11.02 9.98 36.03
N ALA A 2 -10.86 10.56 34.83
CA ALA A 2 -11.97 10.86 33.92
C ALA A 2 -11.57 10.95 32.42
N ASP A 3 -10.41 10.41 32.01
CA ASP A 3 -9.96 10.46 30.59
C ASP A 3 -9.43 9.10 30.08
N GLY A 4 -9.97 7.99 30.58
CA GLY A 4 -9.54 6.63 30.21
C GLY A 4 -10.42 5.90 29.19
N LEU A 5 -11.60 6.44 28.85
CA LEU A 5 -12.63 5.71 28.09
C LEU A 5 -12.93 6.28 26.70
N GLN A 6 -12.26 7.37 26.31
CA GLN A 6 -12.50 7.99 24.99
C GLN A 6 -11.43 7.63 23.96
N VAL A 7 -10.15 7.58 24.35
CA VAL A 7 -9.04 7.32 23.41
C VAL A 7 -9.21 5.99 22.67
N GLY A 8 -9.68 4.94 23.34
CA GLY A 8 -9.98 3.66 22.70
C GLY A 8 -11.07 3.75 21.62
N SER A 9 -12.16 4.48 21.89
CA SER A 9 -13.28 4.61 20.96
C SER A 9 -12.95 5.44 19.71
N TRP A 10 -12.26 6.57 19.86
CA TRP A 10 -11.88 7.45 18.75
C TRP A 10 -10.79 6.82 17.88
N LEU A 11 -9.83 6.13 18.50
CA LEU A 11 -8.79 5.39 17.79
C LEU A 11 -9.41 4.26 16.98
N GLN A 12 -10.31 3.47 17.59
CA GLN A 12 -10.95 2.35 16.91
C GLN A 12 -11.84 2.80 15.73
N MET A 13 -12.56 3.92 15.88
CA MET A 13 -13.33 4.51 14.78
C MET A 13 -12.41 4.99 13.64
N SER A 14 -11.25 5.57 13.97
CA SER A 14 -10.24 5.98 12.97
C SER A 14 -9.61 4.79 12.25
N ILE A 15 -9.26 3.72 12.97
CA ILE A 15 -8.71 2.48 12.40
C ILE A 15 -9.73 1.85 11.45
N THR A 16 -11.01 1.78 11.86
CA THR A 16 -12.09 1.24 11.02
C THR A 16 -12.25 2.05 9.73
N PHE A 17 -12.23 3.38 9.83
CA PHE A 17 -12.31 4.26 8.67
C PHE A 17 -11.11 4.06 7.73
N ALA A 18 -9.91 3.92 8.28
CA ALA A 18 -8.69 3.63 7.52
C ALA A 18 -8.81 2.30 6.77
N TYR A 19 -9.30 1.23 7.41
CA TYR A 19 -9.51 -0.06 6.74
C TYR A 19 -10.50 0.03 5.58
N ILE A 20 -11.61 0.76 5.76
CA ILE A 20 -12.59 0.97 4.68
C ILE A 20 -11.93 1.70 3.50
N GLY A 21 -11.17 2.76 3.77
CA GLY A 21 -10.44 3.50 2.74
C GLY A 21 -9.39 2.67 2.01
N LEU A 22 -8.65 1.83 2.74
CA LEU A 22 -7.65 0.93 2.17
C LEU A 22 -8.29 -0.19 1.33
N LEU A 23 -9.42 -0.74 1.77
CA LEU A 23 -10.19 -1.72 0.99
C LEU A 23 -10.70 -1.11 -0.32
N LEU A 24 -11.23 0.12 -0.27
CA LEU A 24 -11.64 0.80 -1.48
C LEU A 24 -10.46 1.08 -2.41
N SER A 25 -9.33 1.50 -1.85
CA SER A 25 -8.09 1.78 -2.59
C SER A 25 -7.56 0.54 -3.29
N VAL A 26 -7.54 -0.63 -2.63
CA VAL A 26 -7.04 -1.86 -3.27
C VAL A 26 -7.97 -2.31 -4.40
N VAL A 27 -9.29 -2.17 -4.25
CA VAL A 27 -10.25 -2.47 -5.32
C VAL A 27 -10.02 -1.56 -6.52
N MET A 28 -9.88 -0.24 -6.31
CA MET A 28 -9.59 0.72 -7.38
C MET A 28 -8.24 0.43 -8.07
N ALA A 29 -7.20 0.13 -7.28
CA ALA A 29 -5.89 -0.22 -7.82
C ALA A 29 -5.93 -1.51 -8.64
N PHE A 30 -6.71 -2.50 -8.19
CA PHE A 30 -6.90 -3.76 -8.91
C PHE A 30 -7.65 -3.55 -10.23
N ILE A 31 -8.70 -2.72 -10.24
CA ILE A 31 -9.40 -2.32 -11.47
C ILE A 31 -8.41 -1.68 -12.45
N ARG A 32 -7.55 -0.76 -11.99
CA ARG A 32 -6.53 -0.12 -12.84
C ARG A 32 -5.46 -1.10 -13.32
N LEU A 33 -5.09 -2.09 -12.52
CA LEU A 33 -4.14 -3.14 -12.91
C LEU A 33 -4.67 -3.97 -14.10
N VAL A 34 -5.96 -4.31 -14.09
CA VAL A 34 -6.59 -5.13 -15.13
C VAL A 34 -6.92 -4.30 -16.38
N LEU A 35 -7.53 -3.13 -16.21
CA LEU A 35 -8.00 -2.28 -17.31
C LEU A 35 -6.95 -1.27 -17.83
N GLY A 36 -5.75 -1.26 -17.24
CA GLY A 36 -4.68 -0.34 -17.63
C GLY A 36 -4.32 -0.45 -19.12
N PRO A 37 -4.35 0.66 -19.89
CA PRO A 37 -4.13 0.64 -21.34
C PRO A 37 -2.65 0.45 -21.71
N THR A 38 -1.73 0.97 -20.89
CA THR A 38 -0.29 0.85 -21.13
C THR A 38 0.36 -0.11 -20.14
N LEU A 39 1.49 -0.72 -20.52
CA LEU A 39 2.31 -1.53 -19.60
C LEU A 39 2.77 -0.70 -18.39
N ALA A 40 3.10 0.58 -18.61
CA ALA A 40 3.49 1.49 -17.54
C ALA A 40 2.37 1.70 -16.52
N ASP A 41 1.12 1.89 -16.98
CA ASP A 41 -0.04 2.04 -16.08
C ASP A 41 -0.23 0.83 -15.19
N ARG A 42 -0.04 -0.38 -15.73
CA ARG A 42 -0.17 -1.63 -14.98
C ARG A 42 0.94 -1.80 -13.95
N VAL A 43 2.18 -1.45 -14.30
CA VAL A 43 3.32 -1.48 -13.36
C VAL A 43 3.09 -0.49 -12.21
N ILE A 44 2.62 0.72 -12.49
CA ILE A 44 2.28 1.71 -11.46
C ILE A 44 1.11 1.23 -10.60
N ALA A 45 0.10 0.58 -11.19
CA ALA A 45 -1.00 0.00 -10.42
C ALA A 45 -0.53 -1.13 -9.48
N LEU A 46 0.45 -1.94 -9.91
CA LEU A 46 1.05 -2.98 -9.08
C LEU A 46 1.83 -2.41 -7.89
N ASP A 47 2.60 -1.34 -8.13
CA ASP A 47 3.29 -0.59 -7.08
C ASP A 47 2.30 0.00 -6.07
N LEU A 48 1.20 0.58 -6.56
CA LEU A 48 0.13 1.11 -5.73
C LEU A 48 -0.53 0.02 -4.86
N ILE A 49 -0.76 -1.19 -5.38
CA ILE A 49 -1.30 -2.31 -4.59
C ILE A 49 -0.33 -2.68 -3.45
N SER A 50 0.97 -2.68 -3.74
CA SER A 50 2.01 -2.95 -2.74
C SER A 50 2.03 -1.86 -1.67
N PHE A 51 1.91 -0.60 -2.07
CA PHE A 51 1.81 0.54 -1.15
C PHE A 51 0.55 0.49 -0.26
N VAL A 52 -0.60 0.13 -0.82
CA VAL A 52 -1.84 -0.08 -0.04
C VAL A 52 -1.67 -1.24 0.94
N THR A 53 -0.96 -2.30 0.54
CA THR A 53 -0.64 -3.43 1.43
C THR A 53 0.23 -2.99 2.61
N VAL A 54 1.23 -2.15 2.38
CA VAL A 54 2.05 -1.52 3.45
C VAL A 54 1.15 -0.70 4.39
N GLY A 55 0.20 0.06 3.84
CA GLY A 55 -0.81 0.78 4.62
C GLY A 55 -1.67 -0.15 5.50
N PHE A 56 -2.12 -1.28 4.96
CA PHE A 56 -2.85 -2.30 5.74
C PHE A 56 -2.02 -2.83 6.91
N ILE A 57 -0.75 -3.16 6.68
CA ILE A 57 0.13 -3.66 7.73
C ILE A 57 0.36 -2.59 8.80
N ALA A 58 0.53 -1.32 8.41
CA ALA A 58 0.69 -0.21 9.34
C ALA A 58 -0.54 -0.01 10.24
N VAL A 59 -1.74 0.00 9.65
CA VAL A 59 -3.01 0.10 10.42
C VAL A 59 -3.21 -1.13 11.31
N TYR A 60 -2.89 -2.32 10.80
CA TYR A 60 -2.98 -3.57 11.58
C TYR A 60 -1.97 -3.63 12.73
N THR A 61 -0.83 -2.94 12.62
CA THR A 61 0.12 -2.79 13.72
C THR A 61 -0.49 -1.97 14.87
N LEU A 62 -1.27 -0.94 14.55
CA LEU A 62 -1.98 -0.12 15.55
C LEU A 62 -3.07 -0.93 16.27
N ASP A 63 -3.73 -1.86 15.56
CA ASP A 63 -4.80 -2.70 16.09
C ASP A 63 -4.27 -3.88 16.93
N SER A 64 -3.23 -4.56 16.44
CA SER A 64 -2.63 -5.73 17.11
C SER A 64 -1.60 -5.38 18.18
N GLY A 65 -1.08 -4.15 18.18
CA GLY A 65 -0.01 -3.70 19.07
C GLY A 65 1.38 -4.27 18.77
N GLN A 66 1.53 -5.06 17.70
CA GLN A 66 2.79 -5.73 17.35
C GLN A 66 3.66 -4.87 16.45
N GLN A 67 4.55 -4.07 17.05
CA GLN A 67 5.42 -3.14 16.32
C GLN A 67 6.35 -3.81 15.28
N SER A 68 6.69 -5.09 15.46
CA SER A 68 7.53 -5.86 14.51
C SER A 68 6.93 -5.96 13.11
N LEU A 69 5.62 -5.75 12.95
CA LEU A 69 4.96 -5.73 11.67
C LEU A 69 5.36 -4.50 10.81
N LEU A 70 5.80 -3.40 11.43
CA LEU A 70 6.29 -2.24 10.69
C LEU A 70 7.59 -2.52 9.95
N ASP A 71 8.48 -3.37 10.50
CA ASP A 71 9.71 -3.76 9.82
C ASP A 71 9.41 -4.51 8.51
N ILE A 72 8.39 -5.37 8.54
CA ILE A 72 7.88 -6.08 7.36
C ILE A 72 7.30 -5.07 6.37
N ALA A 73 6.50 -4.11 6.85
CA ALA A 73 5.86 -3.09 6.01
C ALA A 73 6.91 -2.23 5.26
N ILE A 74 7.94 -1.76 5.97
CA ILE A 74 9.03 -0.95 5.38
C ILE A 74 9.82 -1.78 4.37
N THR A 75 10.16 -3.03 4.71
CA THR A 75 10.90 -3.92 3.81
C THR A 75 10.11 -4.19 2.52
N LEU A 76 8.81 -4.48 2.64
CA LEU A 76 7.93 -4.64 1.47
C LEU A 76 7.84 -3.37 0.62
N GLY A 77 7.73 -2.20 1.24
CA GLY A 77 7.71 -0.91 0.54
C GLY A 77 8.97 -0.66 -0.28
N LEU A 78 10.15 -0.96 0.29
CA LEU A 78 11.42 -0.81 -0.41
C LEU A 78 11.54 -1.80 -1.58
N VAL A 79 11.17 -3.07 -1.37
CA VAL A 79 11.25 -4.10 -2.41
C VAL A 79 10.29 -3.80 -3.57
N ALA A 80 9.05 -3.40 -3.26
CA ALA A 80 8.07 -3.02 -4.27
C ALA A 80 8.58 -1.87 -5.14
N PHE A 81 9.02 -0.78 -4.51
CA PHE A 81 9.54 0.40 -5.20
C PHE A 81 10.76 0.08 -6.09
N LEU A 82 11.68 -0.76 -5.61
CA LEU A 82 12.82 -1.23 -6.41
C LEU A 82 12.36 -2.01 -7.64
N GLY A 83 11.34 -2.86 -7.51
CA GLY A 83 10.72 -3.57 -8.64
C GLY A 83 10.17 -2.61 -9.70
N THR A 84 9.51 -1.54 -9.27
CA THR A 84 8.94 -0.49 -10.13
C THR A 84 10.04 0.26 -10.90
N ILE A 85 11.14 0.60 -10.23
CA ILE A 85 12.34 1.20 -10.87
C ILE A 85 12.96 0.24 -11.88
N ALA A 86 13.10 -1.04 -11.53
CA ALA A 86 13.67 -2.05 -12.43
C ALA A 86 12.83 -2.20 -13.71
N PHE A 87 11.50 -2.22 -13.57
CA PHE A 87 10.58 -2.22 -14.71
C PHE A 87 10.69 -0.95 -15.54
N ALA A 88 10.76 0.23 -14.92
CA ALA A 88 10.92 1.49 -15.64
C ALA A 88 12.21 1.50 -16.48
N ARG A 89 13.32 1.02 -15.91
CA ARG A 89 14.60 0.87 -16.65
C ARG A 89 14.49 -0.14 -17.79
N LEU A 90 13.81 -1.26 -17.59
CA LEU A 90 13.60 -2.27 -18.63
C LEU A 90 12.82 -1.70 -19.82
N ILE A 91 11.73 -0.97 -19.56
CA ILE A 91 10.92 -0.31 -20.60
C ILE A 91 11.74 0.74 -21.34
N PHE A 92 12.51 1.57 -20.61
CA PHE A 92 13.37 2.58 -21.21
C PHE A 92 14.45 1.97 -22.10
N LYS A 93 15.15 0.92 -21.62
CA LYS A 93 16.19 0.24 -22.39
C LYS A 93 15.65 -0.33 -23.70
N ARG A 94 14.48 -0.97 -23.69
CA ARG A 94 13.85 -1.52 -24.91
C ARG A 94 13.46 -0.46 -25.93
N LYS A 95 13.19 0.78 -25.50
CA LYS A 95 12.87 1.90 -26.39
C LYS A 95 14.09 2.51 -27.09
N GLY A 96 15.29 2.32 -26.54
CA GLY A 96 16.55 2.83 -27.10
C GLY A 96 17.29 1.86 -28.03
N GLU A 97 16.74 0.67 -28.27
CA GLU A 97 17.28 -0.36 -29.17
C GLU A 97 16.52 -0.42 -30.53
N VAL A 98 15.77 0.64 -30.87
CA VAL A 98 15.12 0.86 -32.19
C VAL A 98 15.60 2.17 -32.78
#